data_AF-A0A3D1AYE9-F1
#
_entry.id   AF-A0A3D1AYE9-F1
#
_cell.length_a   1.000
_cell.length_b   1.000
_cell.length_c   1.000
_cell.angle_alpha   90.00
_cell.angle_beta   90.00
_cell.angle_gamma   90.00
#
_symmetry.space_group_name_H-M   'P 1'
#
loop_
_entity.id
_entity.type
_entity.pdbx_description
1 polymer ?
#
loop_
_entity_poly.entity_id
_entity_poly.type
_entity_poly.pdbx_seq_one_letter_code
_entity_poly.pdbx_strand_id
1 'polypeptide(L)'
;MRVGLLIAGSLVALVCTAEIHNCACEAAKPETLELRECSLDRAVRDDAAGAPYLFLKDVNPTKPNRIVALPRTNVVRLADMTPEQRAAFWQVCIAKAVALWGDDWGVAMNGEKARTQCHLHVHIGKLRPDAEQEGGVAVDGPEDIPLPDAAAGLWVHRVAGKLHVHAGQQINETVLIR
;
A
#
# COMPACT_ATOMS: atom_id res chain seq x y z
N MET A 1 11.85 -45.18 39.34
CA MET A 1 11.36 -45.22 37.93
C MET A 1 10.79 -43.86 37.59
N ARG A 2 11.22 -43.28 36.45
CA ARG A 2 11.01 -41.87 36.07
C ARG A 2 9.57 -41.61 35.61
N VAL A 3 8.90 -40.61 36.21
CA VAL A 3 7.65 -40.03 35.69
C VAL A 3 8.05 -38.95 34.68
N GLY A 4 7.83 -39.22 33.39
CA GLY A 4 8.06 -38.27 32.31
C GLY A 4 6.87 -37.33 32.16
N LEU A 5 7.04 -36.07 32.57
CA LEU A 5 6.07 -35.00 32.37
C LEU A 5 6.29 -34.41 30.97
N LEU A 6 5.38 -34.66 30.03
CA LEU A 6 5.34 -34.00 28.72
C LEU A 6 4.57 -32.68 28.88
N ILE A 7 5.30 -31.57 28.92
CA ILE A 7 4.71 -30.23 28.82
C ILE A 7 4.60 -29.91 27.33
N ALA A 8 3.40 -30.03 26.77
CA ALA A 8 3.08 -29.53 25.44
C ALA A 8 2.89 -28.01 25.53
N GLY A 9 3.94 -27.25 25.22
CA GLY A 9 3.88 -25.80 25.08
C GLY A 9 3.24 -25.42 23.75
N SER A 10 1.95 -25.08 23.76
CA SER A 10 1.29 -24.42 22.62
C SER A 10 1.79 -22.98 22.51
N LEU A 11 2.65 -22.73 21.52
CA LEU A 11 3.08 -21.40 21.13
C LEU A 11 1.93 -20.71 20.37
N VAL A 12 1.07 -19.98 21.09
CA VAL A 12 0.07 -19.11 20.46
C VAL A 12 0.82 -17.92 19.86
N ALA A 13 1.03 -17.94 18.54
CA ALA A 13 1.53 -16.78 17.82
C ALA A 13 0.49 -15.67 17.90
N LEU A 14 0.75 -14.67 18.74
CA LEU A 14 -0.03 -13.45 18.81
C LEU A 14 0.16 -12.71 17.48
N VAL A 15 -0.79 -12.88 16.55
CA VAL A 15 -0.85 -12.06 15.33
C VAL A 15 -1.37 -10.71 15.77
N CYS A 16 -0.47 -9.81 16.18
CA CYS A 16 -0.81 -8.41 16.38
C CYS A 16 -1.17 -7.82 15.02
N THR A 17 -2.47 -7.76 14.72
CA THR A 17 -2.99 -6.90 13.66
C THR A 17 -2.81 -5.47 14.14
N ALA A 18 -1.75 -4.81 13.69
CA ALA A 18 -1.55 -3.39 13.93
C ALA A 18 -2.58 -2.62 13.10
N GLU A 19 -3.76 -2.40 13.68
CA GLU A 19 -4.78 -1.52 13.14
C GLU A 19 -4.29 -0.07 13.28
N ILE A 20 -4.39 0.73 12.22
CA ILE A 20 -3.88 2.10 12.20
C ILE A 20 -4.82 3.03 12.99
N HIS A 21 -4.82 2.92 14.33
CA HIS A 21 -5.63 3.80 15.19
C HIS A 21 -4.84 4.92 15.85
N ASN A 22 -3.51 4.84 15.90
CA ASN A 22 -2.65 5.81 16.60
C ASN A 22 -1.38 6.16 15.81
N CYS A 23 -1.52 6.79 14.64
CA CYS A 23 -0.36 7.29 13.91
C CYS A 23 0.28 8.49 14.61
N ALA A 24 1.35 8.22 15.37
CA ALA A 24 2.16 9.24 16.04
C ALA A 24 3.50 9.51 15.31
N CYS A 25 3.59 9.16 14.02
CA CYS A 25 4.81 9.30 13.23
C CYS A 25 5.08 10.77 12.89
N GLU A 26 5.97 11.41 13.64
CA GLU A 26 6.32 12.81 13.48
C GLU A 26 7.74 12.95 12.91
N ALA A 27 7.86 13.44 11.67
CA ALA A 27 9.16 13.61 11.00
C ALA A 27 10.15 14.50 11.79
N ALA A 28 9.62 15.47 12.54
CA ALA A 28 10.40 16.38 13.37
C ALA A 28 10.89 15.76 14.70
N LYS A 29 10.39 14.57 15.08
CA LYS A 29 10.71 13.86 16.31
C LYS A 29 11.24 12.45 15.98
N PRO A 30 12.55 12.31 15.73
CA PRO A 30 13.16 11.03 15.33
C PRO A 30 12.78 9.84 16.21
N GLU A 31 12.61 10.05 17.51
CA GLU A 31 12.20 9.03 18.48
C GLU A 31 10.85 8.39 18.18
N THR A 32 9.93 9.11 17.51
CA THR A 32 8.63 8.57 17.09
C THR A 32 8.75 7.63 15.89
N LEU A 33 9.84 7.76 15.11
CA LEU A 33 10.06 6.99 13.89
C LEU A 33 10.72 5.62 14.13
N GLU A 34 11.09 5.32 15.37
CA GLU A 34 11.64 4.01 15.75
C GLU A 34 10.56 2.91 15.72
N LEU A 35 9.29 3.29 15.78
CA LEU A 35 8.16 2.37 15.65
C LEU A 35 8.08 1.79 14.22
N ARG A 36 7.69 0.51 14.11
CA ARG A 36 7.66 -0.22 12.84
C ARG A 36 6.69 0.42 11.85
N GLU A 37 5.54 0.86 12.32
CA GLU A 37 4.50 1.52 11.54
C GLU A 37 4.95 2.86 10.94
N CYS A 38 6.00 3.48 11.49
CA CYS A 38 6.58 4.75 11.04
C CYS A 38 7.79 4.58 10.10
N SER A 39 8.10 3.34 9.69
CA SER A 39 9.24 3.03 8.84
C SER A 39 9.24 3.78 7.50
N LEU A 40 8.06 4.07 6.95
CA LEU A 40 7.91 4.85 5.70
C LEU A 40 8.14 6.34 5.90
N ASP A 41 7.69 6.92 7.02
CA ASP A 41 8.02 8.31 7.40
C ASP A 41 9.52 8.50 7.58
N ARG A 42 10.20 7.52 8.20
CA ARG A 42 11.67 7.49 8.28
C ARG A 42 12.31 7.47 6.90
N ALA A 43 11.80 6.66 5.97
CA ALA A 43 12.34 6.61 4.62
C ALA A 43 12.17 7.95 3.88
N VAL A 44 11.04 8.65 4.06
CA VAL A 44 10.83 9.99 3.50
C VAL A 44 11.81 11.00 4.09
N ARG A 45 12.05 10.96 5.40
CA ARG A 45 13.01 11.83 6.10
C ARG A 45 14.44 11.62 5.60
N ASP A 46 14.84 10.38 5.41
CA ASP A 46 16.22 10.01 5.08
C ASP A 46 16.54 10.20 3.57
N ASP A 47 15.52 10.34 2.71
CA ASP A 47 15.69 10.56 1.27
C ASP A 47 15.87 12.06 0.92
N ALA A 48 17.03 12.41 0.35
CA ALA A 48 17.41 13.79 0.01
C ALA A 48 16.85 14.31 -1.33
N ALA A 49 16.14 13.50 -2.12
CA ALA A 49 15.90 13.75 -3.54
C ALA A 49 14.83 14.82 -3.87
N GLY A 50 14.15 15.40 -2.88
CA GLY A 50 13.22 16.54 -3.03
C GLY A 50 11.97 16.33 -3.90
N ALA A 51 11.90 15.26 -4.70
CA ALA A 51 10.76 14.95 -5.58
C ALA A 51 9.48 14.73 -4.75
N PRO A 52 8.29 15.15 -5.20
CA PRO A 52 7.06 15.11 -4.39
C PRO A 52 6.61 13.71 -3.96
N TYR A 53 7.12 12.66 -4.62
CA TYR A 53 6.80 11.26 -4.34
C TYR A 53 8.09 10.44 -4.22
N LEU A 54 8.08 9.49 -3.30
CA LEU A 54 9.16 8.55 -3.08
C LEU A 54 8.75 7.17 -3.62
N PHE A 55 9.70 6.48 -4.26
CA PHE A 55 9.52 5.11 -4.73
C PHE A 55 10.57 4.22 -4.06
N LEU A 56 10.11 3.23 -3.31
CA LEU A 56 10.95 2.30 -2.58
C LEU A 56 10.77 0.90 -3.13
N LYS A 57 11.82 0.08 -3.10
CA LYS A 57 11.64 -1.36 -3.25
C LYS A 57 10.90 -1.91 -2.03
N ASP A 58 9.92 -2.79 -2.22
CA ASP A 58 9.30 -3.52 -1.11
C ASP A 58 10.36 -4.41 -0.45
N VAL A 59 10.52 -4.25 0.86
CA VAL A 59 11.53 -4.97 1.65
C VAL A 59 11.15 -6.43 1.89
N ASN A 60 9.91 -6.83 1.60
CA ASN A 60 9.47 -8.20 1.76
C ASN A 60 10.16 -9.12 0.73
N PRO A 61 10.96 -10.11 1.15
CA PRO A 61 11.70 -10.97 0.22
C PRO A 61 10.78 -11.85 -0.64
N THR A 62 9.52 -12.05 -0.23
CA THR A 62 8.50 -12.76 -1.02
C THR A 62 7.82 -11.88 -2.06
N LYS A 63 8.25 -10.61 -2.19
CA LYS A 63 7.72 -9.63 -3.14
C LYS A 63 8.85 -8.91 -3.93
N PRO A 64 9.85 -9.62 -4.49
CA PRO A 64 11.13 -9.03 -4.90
C PRO A 64 11.04 -7.97 -6.01
N ASN A 65 9.95 -7.93 -6.78
CA ASN A 65 9.75 -6.99 -7.87
C ASN A 65 8.75 -5.88 -7.53
N ARG A 66 8.32 -5.78 -6.27
CA ARG A 66 7.30 -4.81 -5.88
C ARG A 66 7.92 -3.46 -5.51
N ILE A 67 7.27 -2.41 -5.96
CA ILE A 67 7.59 -1.03 -5.59
C ILE A 67 6.50 -0.52 -4.64
N VAL A 68 6.89 0.28 -3.67
CA VAL A 68 6.00 1.03 -2.80
C VAL A 68 6.16 2.51 -3.14
N ALA A 69 5.07 3.16 -3.52
CA ALA A 69 5.01 4.59 -3.78
C ALA A 69 4.28 5.31 -2.64
N LEU A 70 4.79 6.46 -2.24
CA LEU A 70 4.22 7.29 -1.19
C LEU A 70 4.44 8.79 -1.48
N PRO A 71 3.51 9.67 -1.07
CA PRO A 71 3.75 11.11 -1.07
C PRO A 71 4.88 11.46 -0.09
N ARG A 72 5.54 12.61 -0.27
CA ARG A 72 6.42 13.15 0.79
C ARG A 72 5.66 13.82 1.92
N THR A 73 4.50 14.39 1.61
CA THR A 73 3.62 14.95 2.64
C THR A 73 3.17 13.81 3.54
N ASN A 74 3.33 13.98 4.85
CA ASN A 74 2.84 13.03 5.83
C ASN A 74 1.30 13.00 5.77
N VAL A 75 0.78 12.01 5.05
CA VAL A 75 -0.65 11.79 4.84
C VAL A 75 -0.96 10.34 5.23
N VAL A 76 -2.01 10.16 6.03
CA VAL A 76 -2.45 8.83 6.47
C VAL A 76 -3.56 8.30 5.57
N ARG A 77 -4.51 9.14 5.19
CA ARG A 77 -5.68 8.72 4.39
C ARG A 77 -5.68 9.41 3.03
N LEU A 78 -6.11 8.67 2.01
CA LEU A 78 -6.32 9.23 0.68
C LEU A 78 -7.38 10.35 0.71
N ALA A 79 -8.36 10.26 1.61
CA ALA A 79 -9.39 11.28 1.81
C ALA A 79 -8.84 12.62 2.38
N ASP A 80 -7.66 12.61 3.01
CA ASP A 80 -7.02 13.82 3.55
C ASP A 80 -6.29 14.63 2.44
N MET A 81 -6.17 14.07 1.23
CA MET A 81 -5.63 14.77 0.07
C MET A 81 -6.72 15.56 -0.66
N THR A 82 -6.36 16.69 -1.25
CA THR A 82 -7.19 17.38 -2.26
C THR A 82 -7.39 16.50 -3.50
N PRO A 83 -8.46 16.70 -4.29
CA PRO A 83 -8.64 16.00 -5.56
C PRO A 83 -7.41 16.06 -6.49
N GLU A 84 -6.77 17.22 -6.58
CA GLU A 84 -5.59 17.44 -7.42
C GLU A 84 -4.39 16.63 -6.92
N GLN A 85 -4.18 16.59 -5.61
CA GLN A 85 -3.12 15.77 -5.00
C GLN A 85 -3.36 14.28 -5.24
N ARG A 86 -4.61 13.80 -5.17
CA ARG A 86 -4.95 12.40 -5.45
C ARG A 86 -4.70 12.06 -6.92
N ALA A 87 -5.20 12.89 -7.84
CA ALA A 87 -5.00 12.69 -9.27
C ALA A 87 -3.51 12.62 -9.63
N ALA A 88 -2.72 13.57 -9.13
CA ALA A 88 -1.27 13.60 -9.33
C ALA A 88 -0.57 12.37 -8.72
N PHE A 89 -0.98 11.94 -7.52
CA PHE A 89 -0.41 10.76 -6.88
C PHE A 89 -0.73 9.48 -7.67
N TRP A 90 -1.97 9.30 -8.12
CA TRP A 90 -2.34 8.17 -8.96
C TRP A 90 -1.62 8.19 -10.29
N GLN A 91 -1.51 9.37 -10.93
CA GLN A 91 -0.82 9.53 -12.20
C GLN A 91 0.64 9.06 -12.10
N VAL A 92 1.39 9.45 -11.06
CA VAL A 92 2.78 9.01 -10.90
C VAL A 92 2.90 7.52 -10.58
N CYS A 93 1.96 6.96 -9.80
CA CYS A 93 1.92 5.53 -9.51
C CYS A 93 1.69 4.72 -10.79
N ILE A 94 0.69 5.11 -11.59
CA ILE A 94 0.34 4.46 -12.85
C ILE A 94 1.48 4.62 -13.86
N ALA A 95 2.06 5.81 -14.00
CA ALA A 95 3.19 6.03 -14.89
C ALA A 95 4.40 5.15 -14.52
N LYS A 96 4.68 5.00 -13.21
CA LYS A 96 5.73 4.07 -12.75
C LYS A 96 5.39 2.61 -13.05
N ALA A 97 4.13 2.21 -12.89
CA ALA A 97 3.66 0.87 -13.22
C ALA A 97 3.83 0.55 -14.71
N VAL A 98 3.35 1.43 -15.59
CA VAL A 98 3.46 1.30 -17.04
C VAL A 98 4.92 1.22 -17.48
N ALA A 99 5.79 2.07 -16.92
CA ALA A 99 7.21 2.06 -17.25
C ALA A 99 7.93 0.75 -16.91
N LEU A 100 7.44 0.01 -15.91
CA LEU A 100 8.06 -1.24 -15.45
C LEU A 100 7.43 -2.50 -16.07
N TRP A 101 6.12 -2.48 -16.35
CA TRP A 101 5.38 -3.69 -16.75
C TRP A 101 4.53 -3.54 -18.02
N GLY A 102 4.60 -2.42 -18.73
CA GLY A 102 3.85 -2.20 -19.97
C GLY A 102 2.35 -2.18 -19.71
N ASP A 103 1.61 -3.17 -20.24
CA ASP A 103 0.17 -3.34 -20.01
C ASP A 103 -0.16 -4.30 -18.85
N ASP A 104 0.80 -5.11 -18.36
CA ASP A 104 0.58 -6.12 -17.33
C ASP A 104 0.77 -5.58 -15.89
N TRP A 105 0.31 -4.37 -15.60
CA TRP A 105 0.56 -3.70 -14.32
C TRP A 105 -0.68 -3.63 -13.44
N GLY A 106 -0.46 -3.51 -12.14
CA GLY A 106 -1.47 -3.11 -11.19
C GLY A 106 -0.89 -2.16 -10.14
N VAL A 107 -1.74 -1.29 -9.61
CA VAL A 107 -1.45 -0.49 -8.41
C VAL A 107 -2.51 -0.79 -7.36
N ALA A 108 -2.10 -1.00 -6.12
CA ALA A 108 -2.98 -1.45 -5.05
C ALA A 108 -2.71 -0.71 -3.74
N MET A 109 -3.75 -0.17 -3.14
CA MET A 109 -3.74 0.45 -1.82
C MET A 109 -4.53 -0.43 -0.86
N ASN A 110 -3.90 -0.88 0.22
CA ASN A 110 -4.61 -1.58 1.28
C ASN A 110 -5.45 -0.59 2.11
N GLY A 111 -6.59 -1.06 2.60
CA GLY A 111 -7.43 -0.31 3.54
C GLY A 111 -6.77 -0.17 4.90
N GLU A 112 -7.30 0.74 5.72
CA GLU A 112 -6.68 1.16 6.99
C GLU A 112 -6.57 0.01 8.00
N LYS A 113 -7.45 -1.01 7.93
CA LYS A 113 -7.44 -2.14 8.88
C LYS A 113 -6.39 -3.20 8.54
N ALA A 114 -5.93 -3.24 7.30
CA ALA A 114 -4.93 -4.22 6.84
C ALA A 114 -3.54 -3.61 6.61
N ARG A 115 -3.46 -2.29 6.52
CA ARG A 115 -2.19 -1.59 6.32
C ARG A 115 -1.40 -1.58 7.62
N THR A 116 -0.11 -1.94 7.55
CA THR A 116 0.76 -2.06 8.74
C THR A 116 1.68 -0.85 8.95
N GLN A 117 1.64 0.12 8.04
CA GLN A 117 2.40 1.36 8.11
C GLN A 117 1.45 2.55 8.04
N CYS A 118 1.76 3.58 8.83
CA CYS A 118 0.93 4.77 8.98
C CYS A 118 0.87 5.60 7.70
N HIS A 119 2.03 5.85 7.10
CA HIS A 119 2.17 6.63 5.89
C HIS A 119 1.37 5.99 4.74
N LEU A 120 0.53 6.78 4.07
CA LEU A 120 -0.22 6.37 2.89
C LEU A 120 0.72 5.82 1.82
N HIS A 121 0.46 4.62 1.34
CA HIS A 121 1.27 4.05 0.28
C HIS A 121 0.47 3.17 -0.67
N VAL A 122 1.00 3.09 -1.89
CA VAL A 122 0.47 2.27 -2.98
C VAL A 122 1.54 1.24 -3.35
N HIS A 123 1.13 -0.02 -3.40
CA HIS A 123 1.92 -1.10 -3.95
C HIS A 123 1.81 -1.08 -5.47
N ILE A 124 2.93 -1.15 -6.18
CA ILE A 124 3.02 -1.16 -7.64
C ILE A 124 3.74 -2.45 -8.05
N GLY A 125 3.14 -3.22 -8.96
CA GLY A 125 3.70 -4.49 -9.38
C GLY A 125 3.09 -5.04 -10.66
N LYS A 126 3.62 -6.19 -11.10
CA LYS A 126 3.01 -6.96 -12.19
C LYS A 126 1.65 -7.50 -11.72
N LEU A 127 0.60 -7.27 -12.49
CA LEU A 127 -0.73 -7.80 -12.20
C LEU A 127 -0.75 -9.32 -12.36
N ARG A 128 -1.49 -10.01 -11.52
CA ARG A 128 -1.76 -11.42 -11.74
C ARG A 128 -2.71 -11.61 -12.93
N PRO A 129 -2.53 -12.64 -13.76
CA PRO A 129 -3.41 -12.91 -14.90
C PRO A 129 -4.89 -13.10 -14.53
N ASP A 130 -5.16 -13.54 -13.29
CA ASP A 130 -6.48 -13.86 -12.76
C ASP A 130 -7.01 -12.81 -11.76
N ALA A 131 -6.37 -11.64 -11.69
CA ALA A 131 -6.76 -10.59 -10.74
C ALA A 131 -8.09 -9.93 -11.08
N GLU A 132 -8.41 -9.80 -12.37
CA GLU A 132 -9.62 -9.09 -12.81
C GLU A 132 -10.89 -9.83 -12.41
N GLN A 133 -11.81 -9.10 -11.80
CA GLN A 133 -13.06 -9.61 -11.25
C GLN A 133 -14.24 -8.75 -11.67
N GLU A 134 -15.47 -9.25 -11.49
CA GLU A 134 -16.67 -8.44 -11.72
C GLU A 134 -16.76 -7.29 -10.70
N GLY A 135 -17.42 -6.19 -11.09
CA GLY A 135 -17.67 -5.03 -10.22
C GLY A 135 -16.61 -3.93 -10.27
N GLY A 136 -15.59 -4.05 -11.13
CA GLY A 136 -14.67 -2.96 -11.44
C GLY A 136 -15.39 -1.78 -12.10
N VAL A 137 -15.08 -0.57 -11.64
CA VAL A 137 -15.58 0.67 -12.24
C VAL A 137 -14.58 1.15 -13.29
N ALA A 138 -15.03 1.25 -14.54
CA ALA A 138 -14.22 1.78 -15.63
C ALA A 138 -14.19 3.32 -15.58
N VAL A 139 -13.00 3.90 -15.56
CA VAL A 139 -12.77 5.35 -15.58
C VAL A 139 -11.76 5.75 -16.65
N ASP A 140 -11.80 7.02 -17.06
CA ASP A 140 -11.01 7.51 -18.19
C ASP A 140 -9.60 7.95 -17.77
N GLY A 141 -9.43 8.45 -16.54
CA GLY A 141 -8.13 8.89 -16.05
C GLY A 141 -7.91 8.79 -14.54
N PRO A 142 -6.67 9.06 -14.07
CA PRO A 142 -6.33 9.09 -12.64
C PRO A 142 -7.20 10.03 -11.80
N GLU A 143 -7.68 11.12 -12.39
CA GLU A 143 -8.58 12.11 -11.79
C GLU A 143 -9.97 11.56 -11.46
N ASP A 144 -10.41 10.53 -12.19
CA ASP A 144 -11.73 9.91 -12.05
C ASP A 144 -11.72 8.73 -11.07
N ILE A 145 -10.55 8.36 -10.53
CA ILE A 145 -10.45 7.26 -9.56
C ILE A 145 -11.21 7.65 -8.29
N PRO A 146 -12.27 6.91 -7.93
CA PRO A 146 -13.11 7.26 -6.79
C PRO A 146 -12.35 7.13 -5.46
N LEU A 147 -12.78 7.91 -4.48
CA LEU A 147 -12.46 7.63 -3.09
C LEU A 147 -13.19 6.35 -2.67
N PRO A 148 -12.52 5.38 -2.05
CA PRO A 148 -13.19 4.20 -1.52
C PRO A 148 -14.00 4.59 -0.28
N ASP A 149 -15.00 3.77 0.08
CA ASP A 149 -15.72 3.92 1.35
C ASP A 149 -14.75 4.02 2.54
N ALA A 150 -15.18 4.69 3.61
CA ALA A 150 -14.31 5.04 4.73
C ALA A 150 -13.51 3.82 5.24
N ALA A 151 -12.18 3.96 5.24
CA ALA A 151 -11.17 2.96 5.60
C ALA A 151 -10.95 1.78 4.63
N ALA A 152 -11.69 1.66 3.53
CA ALA A 152 -11.44 0.64 2.51
C ALA A 152 -10.24 1.00 1.62
N GLY A 153 -9.63 -0.02 1.03
CA GLY A 153 -8.61 0.15 0.01
C GLY A 153 -9.21 0.06 -1.39
N LEU A 154 -8.34 0.16 -2.39
CA LEU A 154 -8.68 -0.03 -3.79
C LEU A 154 -7.48 -0.53 -4.58
N TRP A 155 -7.72 -1.08 -5.77
CA TRP A 155 -6.69 -1.33 -6.76
C TRP A 155 -7.14 -0.95 -8.16
N VAL A 156 -6.15 -0.66 -9.01
CA VAL A 156 -6.34 -0.15 -10.36
C VAL A 156 -5.42 -0.89 -11.32
N HIS A 157 -5.95 -1.20 -12.50
CA HIS A 157 -5.18 -1.71 -13.64
C HIS A 157 -5.84 -1.28 -14.96
N ARG A 158 -5.24 -1.67 -16.09
CA ARG A 158 -5.75 -1.32 -17.41
C ARG A 158 -6.64 -2.43 -17.99
N VAL A 159 -7.79 -2.04 -18.56
CA VAL A 159 -8.66 -2.92 -19.36
C VAL A 159 -9.18 -2.15 -20.56
N ALA A 160 -8.98 -2.69 -21.76
CA ALA A 160 -9.51 -2.13 -23.02
C ALA A 160 -9.29 -0.61 -23.20
N GLY A 161 -8.12 -0.11 -22.78
CA GLY A 161 -7.75 1.30 -22.89
C GLY A 161 -8.23 2.21 -21.75
N LYS A 162 -9.08 1.72 -20.84
CA LYS A 162 -9.53 2.42 -19.64
C LYS A 162 -8.81 1.94 -18.39
N LEU A 163 -8.99 2.66 -17.29
CA LEU A 163 -8.61 2.21 -15.96
C LEU A 163 -9.79 1.49 -15.32
N HIS A 164 -9.59 0.28 -14.83
CA HIS A 164 -10.57 -0.42 -14.00
C HIS A 164 -10.19 -0.27 -12.54
N VAL A 165 -11.13 0.25 -11.74
CA VAL A 165 -10.96 0.49 -10.31
C VAL A 165 -11.82 -0.46 -9.52
N HIS A 166 -11.20 -1.18 -8.59
CA HIS A 166 -11.85 -2.11 -7.69
C HIS A 166 -11.68 -1.62 -6.26
N ALA A 167 -12.78 -1.34 -5.57
CA ALA A 167 -12.77 -0.79 -4.22
C ALA A 167 -13.52 -1.69 -3.22
N GLY A 168 -13.33 -1.43 -1.93
CA GLY A 168 -14.11 -2.05 -0.85
C GLY A 168 -13.40 -3.17 -0.08
N GLN A 169 -12.27 -3.67 -0.58
CA GLN A 169 -11.45 -4.67 0.13
C GLN A 169 -10.40 -4.00 1.02
N GLN A 170 -10.01 -4.70 2.09
CA GLN A 170 -8.93 -4.25 2.99
C GLN A 170 -7.54 -4.66 2.47
N ILE A 171 -7.40 -5.86 1.92
CA ILE A 171 -6.12 -6.35 1.38
C ILE A 171 -6.24 -6.39 -0.14
N ASN A 172 -5.63 -5.42 -0.83
CA ASN A 172 -5.67 -5.30 -2.28
C ASN A 172 -4.34 -5.69 -2.93
N GLU A 173 -3.23 -5.63 -2.21
CA GLU A 173 -1.89 -5.93 -2.76
C GLU A 173 -1.71 -7.39 -3.26
N THR A 174 -2.66 -8.28 -2.96
CA THR A 174 -2.67 -9.69 -3.37
C THR A 174 -3.01 -9.90 -4.84
N VAL A 175 -3.52 -8.86 -5.51
CA VAL A 175 -3.74 -8.84 -6.97
C VAL A 175 -2.43 -8.74 -7.77
N LEU A 176 -1.34 -8.38 -7.08
CA LEU A 176 -0.01 -8.25 -7.67
C LEU A 176 0.80 -9.54 -7.45
N ILE A 177 1.59 -9.93 -8.44
CA ILE A 177 2.49 -11.09 -8.37
C ILE A 177 3.49 -10.91 -7.22
N ARG A 178 3.64 -11.97 -6.42
CA ARG A 178 4.64 -12.07 -5.35
C ARG A 178 6.03 -12.25 -5.95
#